data_AF-A0A6M0FLD7-F1
#
_entry.id   AF-A0A6M0FLD7-F1
#
_cell.length_a   1.000
_cell.length_b   1.000
_cell.length_c   1.000
_cell.angle_alpha   90.00
_cell.angle_beta   90.00
_cell.angle_gamma   90.00
#
_symmetry.space_group_name_H-M   'P 1'
#
loop_
_entity.id
_entity.type
_entity.pdbx_description
1 polymer ?
#
loop_
_entity_poly.entity_id
_entity_poly.type
_entity_poly.pdbx_seq_one_letter_code
_entity_poly.pdbx_strand_id
1 'polypeptide(L)' 'MKPNFEEMTKAELKAYVLEHRDDIEAIRLLFRIPPGMEVKRYPPVCTEEGVPIPENIRIMEQAIQERVARDNG' A
#
# COMPACT_ATOMS: atom_id res chain seq x y z
N MET A 1 -19.46 -15.42 14.54
CA MET A 1 -18.08 -15.48 15.06
C MET A 1 -17.18 -14.74 14.08
N LYS A 2 -16.16 -14.02 14.56
CA LYS A 2 -15.21 -13.36 13.66
C LYS A 2 -14.25 -14.41 13.04
N PRO A 3 -13.90 -14.30 11.75
CA PRO A 3 -12.86 -15.14 11.15
C PRO A 3 -11.48 -14.89 11.77
N ASN A 4 -10.57 -15.85 11.62
CA ASN A 4 -9.16 -15.64 11.97
C ASN A 4 -8.44 -14.95 10.81
N PHE A 5 -8.33 -13.62 10.88
CA PHE A 5 -7.71 -12.81 9.82
C PHE A 5 -6.22 -13.10 9.60
N GLU A 6 -5.50 -13.65 10.59
CA GLU A 6 -4.09 -14.00 10.48
C GLU A 6 -3.85 -15.23 9.58
N GLU A 7 -4.86 -16.08 9.42
CA GLU A 7 -4.81 -17.27 8.57
C GLU A 7 -5.30 -16.99 7.14
N MET A 8 -5.88 -15.81 6.91
CA MET A 8 -6.37 -15.42 5.59
C MET A 8 -5.23 -14.96 4.69
N THR A 9 -5.30 -15.37 3.42
CA THR A 9 -4.49 -14.75 2.37
C THR A 9 -4.88 -13.28 2.22
N LYS A 10 -3.97 -12.47 1.66
CA LYS A 10 -4.25 -11.05 1.37
C LYS A 10 -5.47 -10.86 0.45
N ALA A 11 -5.74 -11.82 -0.45
CA ALA A 11 -6.89 -11.77 -1.35
C ALA A 11 -8.21 -11.99 -0.59
N GLU A 12 -8.25 -12.98 0.29
CA GLU A 12 -9.43 -13.27 1.13
C GLU A 12 -9.68 -12.11 2.11
N LEU A 13 -8.63 -11.59 2.75
CA LEU A 13 -8.76 -10.47 3.68
C LEU A 13 -9.26 -9.21 2.97
N LYS A 14 -8.82 -8.97 1.73
CA LYS A 14 -9.33 -7.89 0.88
C LYS A 14 -10.82 -8.09 0.56
N ALA A 15 -11.24 -9.29 0.19
CA ALA A 15 -12.65 -9.59 -0.08
C ALA A 15 -13.52 -9.32 1.16
N TYR A 16 -13.07 -9.79 2.32
CA TYR A 16 -13.76 -9.55 3.59
C TYR A 16 -13.91 -8.06 3.91
N VAL A 17 -12.83 -7.29 3.83
CA VAL A 17 -12.83 -5.84 4.09
C VAL A 17 -13.78 -5.08 3.14
N LEU A 18 -13.91 -5.53 1.89
CA LEU A 18 -14.82 -4.89 0.93
C LEU A 18 -16.30 -5.08 1.29
N GLU A 19 -16.64 -6.22 1.90
CA GLU A 19 -17.98 -6.52 2.42
C GLU A 19 -18.22 -5.90 3.82
N HIS A 20 -17.15 -5.71 4.60
CA HIS A 20 -17.20 -5.25 5.99
C HIS A 20 -16.35 -3.99 6.20
N ARG A 21 -16.75 -2.91 5.52
CA ARG A 21 -15.96 -1.66 5.44
C ARG A 21 -15.74 -0.94 6.77
N ASP A 22 -16.47 -1.31 7.81
CA ASP A 22 -16.36 -0.72 9.15
C ASP A 22 -15.54 -1.60 10.12
N ASP A 23 -15.10 -2.80 9.71
CA ASP A 23 -14.25 -3.64 10.56
C ASP A 23 -12.79 -3.16 10.54
N ILE A 24 -12.48 -2.24 11.45
CA ILE A 24 -11.16 -1.62 11.61
C ILE A 24 -10.05 -2.66 11.84
N GLU A 25 -10.36 -3.79 12.46
CA GLU A 25 -9.38 -4.84 12.73
C GLU A 25 -8.92 -5.50 11.42
N ALA A 26 -9.86 -5.89 10.57
CA ALA A 26 -9.57 -6.46 9.26
C ALA A 26 -8.83 -5.46 8.35
N ILE A 27 -9.24 -4.19 8.38
CA ILE A 27 -8.58 -3.10 7.64
C ILE A 27 -7.13 -2.95 8.12
N ARG A 28 -6.90 -2.91 9.43
CA ARG A 28 -5.55 -2.75 10.00
C ARG A 28 -4.64 -3.91 9.59
N LEU A 29 -5.15 -5.15 9.58
CA LEU A 29 -4.39 -6.31 9.15
C LEU A 29 -4.10 -6.29 7.64
N LEU A 30 -5.04 -5.83 6.80
CA LEU A 30 -4.85 -5.72 5.35
C LEU A 30 -3.69 -4.77 4.98
N PHE A 31 -3.53 -3.67 5.74
CA PHE A 31 -2.48 -2.67 5.53
C PHE A 31 -1.22 -2.90 6.39
N ARG A 32 -1.17 -3.96 7.20
CA ARG A 32 0.00 -4.25 8.02
C ARG A 32 1.18 -4.63 7.12
N ILE A 33 2.31 -3.97 7.35
CA ILE A 33 3.60 -4.38 6.77
C ILE A 33 4.13 -5.57 7.58
N PRO A 34 4.38 -6.74 6.97
CA PRO A 34 4.94 -7.87 7.68
C PRO A 34 6.29 -7.55 8.33
N PRO A 35 6.58 -8.07 9.54
CA PRO A 35 7.89 -7.93 10.14
C PRO A 35 9.00 -8.40 9.19
N GLY A 36 10.07 -7.62 9.07
CA GLY A 36 11.22 -7.96 8.22
C GLY A 36 11.01 -7.74 6.72
N MET A 37 9.84 -7.28 6.28
CA MET A 37 9.64 -6.89 4.88
C MET A 37 10.35 -5.58 4.59
N GLU A 38 11.29 -5.60 3.64
CA GLU A 38 11.88 -4.39 3.11
C GLU A 38 10.85 -3.65 2.22
N VAL A 39 10.55 -2.40 2.59
CA VAL A 39 9.60 -1.56 1.86
C VAL A 39 10.31 -0.31 1.39
N LYS A 40 10.36 -0.11 0.07
CA LYS A 40 10.87 1.13 -0.53
C LYS A 40 9.92 2.28 -0.15
N ARG A 41 10.46 3.29 0.55
CA ARG A 41 9.73 4.50 0.93
C ARG A 41 10.07 5.62 -0.05
N TYR A 42 9.05 6.35 -0.48
CA TYR A 42 9.19 7.53 -1.34
C TYR A 42 8.89 8.80 -0.54
N PRO A 43 9.53 9.93 -0.88
CA PRO A 43 9.23 11.20 -0.23
C PRO A 43 7.81 11.68 -0.61
N PRO A 44 7.17 12.52 0.22
CA PRO A 44 5.84 13.04 -0.06
C PRO A 44 5.85 13.93 -1.30
N VAL A 45 4.88 13.77 -2.20
CA VAL A 45 4.83 14.51 -3.47
C VAL A 45 4.24 15.91 -3.35
N CYS A 46 3.65 16.22 -2.19
CA CYS A 46 3.13 17.54 -1.86
C CYS A 46 3.59 17.94 -0.46
N THR A 47 3.61 19.24 -0.17
CA THR A 47 3.73 19.77 1.19
C THR A 47 2.47 19.48 2.00
N GLU A 48 2.48 19.79 3.30
CA GLU A 48 1.31 19.62 4.18
C GLU A 48 0.12 20.50 3.72
N GLU A 49 0.39 21.64 3.09
CA GLU A 49 -0.59 22.55 2.50
C GLU A 49 -1.09 22.09 1.12
N GLY A 50 -0.62 20.94 0.63
CA GLY A 50 -1.02 20.37 -0.65
C GLY A 50 -0.30 20.97 -1.86
N VAL A 51 0.78 21.74 -1.66
CA VAL A 51 1.57 22.30 -2.76
C VAL A 51 2.46 21.20 -3.36
N PRO A 52 2.40 20.93 -4.69
CA PRO A 52 3.26 19.93 -5.33
C PRO A 52 4.75 20.21 -5.12
N ILE A 53 5.53 19.15 -4.86
CA ILE A 53 7.00 19.19 -4.75
C ILE A 53 7.59 18.55 -6.02
N PRO A 54 8.05 19.35 -7.01
CA PRO A 54 8.45 18.83 -8.32
C PRO A 54 9.56 17.77 -8.27
N GLU A 55 10.51 17.93 -7.35
CA GLU A 55 11.60 16.97 -7.12
C GLU A 55 11.06 15.57 -6.75
N ASN A 56 10.15 15.52 -5.77
CA ASN A 56 9.60 14.27 -5.26
C ASN A 56 8.67 13.60 -6.28
N ILE A 57 7.97 14.40 -7.09
CA ILE A 57 7.18 13.90 -8.22
C ILE A 57 8.09 13.20 -9.22
N ARG A 58 9.21 13.81 -9.63
CA ARG A 58 10.16 13.18 -10.57
C ARG A 58 10.73 11.87 -10.03
N ILE A 59 11.06 11.82 -8.74
CA ILE A 59 11.53 10.59 -8.07
C ILE A 59 10.47 9.48 -8.19
N MET A 60 9.20 9.82 -7.93
CA MET A 60 8.10 8.86 -8.01
C MET A 60 7.81 8.43 -9.46
N GLU A 61 7.81 9.35 -10.42
CA GLU A 61 7.64 9.07 -11.84
C GLU A 61 8.72 8.12 -12.37
N GLN A 62 9.99 8.40 -12.07
CA GLN A 62 11.10 7.55 -12.47
C GLN A 62 10.95 6.14 -11.87
N ALA A 63 10.57 6.04 -10.59
CA ALA A 63 10.37 4.75 -9.94
C ALA A 63 9.22 3.93 -10.56
N ILE A 64 8.14 4.59 -11.00
CA ILE A 64 7.04 3.95 -11.73
C ILE A 64 7.54 3.46 -13.09
N GLN A 65 8.28 4.29 -13.84
CA GLN A 65 8.84 3.93 -15.14
C GLN A 65 9.79 2.73 -15.04
N GLU A 66 10.72 2.74 -14.08
CA GLU A 66 11.62 1.62 -13.78
C GLU A 66 10.84 0.34 -13.48
N ARG A 67 9.77 0.44 -12.68
CA ARG A 67 8.93 -0.71 -12.34
C ARG A 67 8.22 -1.28 -13.57
N VAL A 68 7.61 -0.42 -14.38
CA VAL A 68 6.91 -0.82 -15.61
C VAL A 68 7.89 -1.45 -16.60
N ALA A 69 9.09 -0.87 -16.77
CA ALA A 69 10.12 -1.43 -17.65
C ALA A 69 10.56 -2.83 -17.20
N ARG A 70 10.72 -3.05 -15.90
CA ARG A 70 11.07 -4.36 -15.34
C ARG A 70 9.95 -5.40 -15.51
N ASP A 71 8.70 -5.00 -15.36
CA ASP A 71 7.56 -5.93 -15.46
C ASP A 71 7.23 -6.29 -16.93
N ASN A 72 7.67 -5.47 -17.90
CA ASN A 72 7.47 -5.67 -19.34
C ASN A 72 8.68 -6.28 -20.10
N GLY A 73 9.84 -6.43 -19.45
CA GLY A 73 11.06 -7.00 -20.03
C GLY A 73 11.27 -8.45 -19.62
#